data_AF-A0A9D2RZ18-F1
#
_entry.id   AF-A0A9D2RZ18-F1
#
_cell.length_a   1.000
_cell.length_b   1.000
_cell.length_c   1.000
_cell.angle_alpha   90.00
_cell.angle_beta   90.00
_cell.angle_gamma   90.00
#
_symmetry.space_group_name_H-M   'P 1'
#
loop_
_entity.id
_entity.type
_entity.pdbx_description
1 polymer ?
#
loop_
_entity_poly.entity_id
_entity_poly.type
_entity_poly.pdbx_seq_one_letter_code
_entity_poly.pdbx_strand_id
1 'polypeptide(L)'
;MNHWPAYIEVDLNQVRHNVKEIRRRIGPEVTLMLVVKVDAYGHGAPAVARAVLEAGAEQLGVACVDEAAALRVAGITCPILIVGLAFPKASVEIKPPASENAMLLTMNMAADQAA
;
A
#
# COMPACT_ATOMS: atom_id res chain seq x y z
N MET A 1 -17.73 12.03 21.18
CA MET A 1 -17.81 11.94 19.71
C MET A 1 -17.96 13.34 19.16
N ASN A 2 -16.95 13.87 18.47
CA ASN A 2 -17.06 15.13 17.75
C ASN A 2 -17.92 14.87 16.50
N HIS A 3 -19.20 15.21 16.58
CA HIS A 3 -20.16 15.02 15.49
C HIS A 3 -20.12 16.25 14.61
N TRP A 4 -19.18 16.27 13.67
CA TRP A 4 -19.37 17.08 12.47
C TRP A 4 -20.63 16.55 11.77
N PRO A 5 -21.56 17.42 11.32
CA PRO A 5 -22.84 16.99 10.77
C PRO A 5 -22.71 16.21 9.46
N ALA A 6 -21.56 16.28 8.79
CA ALA A 6 -21.25 15.51 7.59
C ALA A 6 -20.17 14.46 7.89
N TYR A 7 -20.42 13.23 7.48
CA TYR A 7 -19.49 12.11 7.61
C TYR A 7 -19.59 11.18 6.38
N ILE A 8 -18.58 10.33 6.21
CA ILE A 8 -18.56 9.26 5.20
C ILE A 8 -18.51 7.93 5.95
N GLU A 9 -19.42 7.02 5.58
CA GLU A 9 -19.38 5.62 6.00
C GLU A 9 -18.69 4.79 4.93
N VAL A 10 -17.71 3.98 5.34
CA VAL A 10 -16.97 3.07 4.46
C VAL A 10 -17.26 1.64 4.89
N ASP A 11 -17.94 0.89 4.04
CA ASP A 11 -18.20 -0.54 4.28
C ASP A 11 -16.99 -1.39 3.86
N LEU A 12 -16.22 -1.82 4.85
CA LEU A 12 -15.04 -2.67 4.62
C LEU A 12 -15.42 -4.12 4.23
N ASN A 13 -16.66 -4.57 4.43
CA ASN A 13 -17.09 -5.88 3.93
C ASN A 13 -17.20 -5.87 2.41
N GLN A 14 -17.69 -4.76 1.83
CA GLN A 14 -17.73 -4.57 0.38
C GLN A 14 -16.32 -4.52 -0.22
N VAL A 15 -15.38 -3.86 0.46
CA VAL A 15 -13.95 -3.87 0.08
C VAL A 15 -13.42 -5.30 0.03
N ARG A 16 -13.63 -6.09 1.10
CA ARG A 16 -13.18 -7.50 1.15
C ARG A 16 -13.83 -8.35 0.08
N HIS A 17 -15.13 -8.17 -0.15
CA HIS A 17 -15.87 -8.88 -1.19
C HIS A 17 -15.25 -8.64 -2.58
N ASN A 18 -15.00 -7.37 -2.92
CA ASN A 18 -14.41 -7.00 -4.21
C ASN A 18 -13.02 -7.62 -4.41
N VAL A 19 -12.17 -7.60 -3.38
CA VAL A 19 -10.83 -8.22 -3.44
C VAL A 19 -10.95 -9.74 -3.60
N LYS A 20 -11.86 -10.39 -2.89
CA LYS A 20 -12.10 -11.84 -3.04
C LYS A 20 -12.58 -12.21 -4.45
N GLU A 21 -13.42 -11.39 -5.06
CA GLU A 21 -13.85 -11.60 -6.45
C GLU A 21 -12.71 -11.42 -7.45
N ILE A 22 -11.82 -10.45 -7.24
CA ILE A 22 -10.60 -10.30 -8.05
C ILE A 22 -9.72 -11.54 -7.89
N ARG A 23 -9.45 -11.94 -6.63
CA ARG A 23 -8.65 -13.14 -6.30
C ARG A 23 -9.21 -14.40 -6.98
N ARG A 24 -10.53 -14.60 -6.92
CA ARG A 24 -11.20 -15.75 -7.57
C ARG A 24 -10.99 -15.78 -9.08
N ARG A 25 -10.90 -14.61 -9.74
CA ARG A 25 -10.72 -14.50 -11.20
C ARG A 25 -9.27 -14.68 -11.65
N ILE A 26 -8.31 -14.14 -10.89
CA ILE A 26 -6.89 -14.21 -11.25
C ILE A 26 -6.23 -15.52 -10.80
N GLY A 27 -6.84 -16.23 -9.85
CA GLY A 27 -6.31 -17.48 -9.30
C GLY A 27 -5.30 -17.26 -8.17
N PRO A 28 -4.86 -18.34 -7.49
CA PRO A 28 -3.93 -18.25 -6.35
C PRO A 28 -2.49 -17.93 -6.77
N GLU A 29 -2.07 -18.29 -7.99
CA GLU A 29 -0.68 -18.16 -8.45
C GLU A 29 -0.28 -16.74 -8.84
N VAL A 30 -1.23 -15.82 -8.94
CA VAL A 30 -0.98 -14.43 -9.36
C VAL A 30 -0.89 -13.53 -8.14
N THR A 31 0.25 -12.90 -7.90
CA THR A 31 0.39 -11.91 -6.81
C THR A 31 -0.58 -10.74 -7.01
N LEU A 32 -1.38 -10.43 -6.00
CA LEU A 32 -2.34 -9.34 -6.02
C LEU A 32 -1.82 -8.15 -5.21
N MET A 33 -1.51 -7.07 -5.91
CA MET A 33 -1.17 -5.78 -5.30
C MET A 33 -2.39 -4.84 -5.35
N LEU A 34 -2.80 -4.31 -4.19
CA LEU A 34 -3.85 -3.29 -4.13
C LEU A 34 -3.27 -1.90 -3.95
N VAL A 35 -3.61 -0.98 -4.85
CA VAL A 35 -3.19 0.42 -4.73
C VAL A 35 -4.12 1.15 -3.76
N VAL A 36 -3.56 1.69 -2.68
CA VAL A 36 -4.27 2.40 -1.59
C VAL A 36 -3.79 3.85 -1.44
N LYS A 37 -3.31 4.46 -2.53
CA LYS A 37 -2.89 5.87 -2.57
C LYS A 37 -4.03 6.84 -2.22
N VAL A 38 -3.67 8.08 -1.89
CA VAL A 38 -4.57 9.19 -1.53
C VAL A 38 -5.54 8.73 -0.43
N ASP A 39 -4.98 8.23 0.66
CA ASP A 39 -5.74 7.68 1.80
C ASP A 39 -6.77 6.60 1.39
N ALA A 40 -6.33 5.65 0.55
CA ALA A 40 -7.20 4.68 -0.12
C ALA A 40 -8.36 5.34 -0.87
N TYR A 41 -8.06 6.31 -1.73
CA TYR A 41 -9.06 7.09 -2.48
C TYR A 41 -10.06 7.80 -1.56
N GLY A 42 -9.60 8.27 -0.39
CA GLY A 42 -10.42 8.93 0.64
C GLY A 42 -11.25 8.00 1.53
N HIS A 43 -10.97 6.69 1.52
CA HIS A 43 -11.71 5.70 2.32
C HIS A 43 -11.02 5.36 3.66
N GLY A 44 -9.86 5.94 3.94
CA GLY A 44 -9.06 5.65 5.13
C GLY A 44 -8.09 4.49 4.92
N ALA A 45 -6.85 4.81 4.55
CA ALA A 45 -5.85 3.84 4.12
C ALA A 45 -5.52 2.76 5.16
N PRO A 46 -5.35 3.03 6.47
CA PRO A 46 -5.01 1.97 7.42
C PRO A 46 -6.09 0.89 7.53
N ALA A 47 -7.37 1.28 7.54
CA ALA A 47 -8.48 0.35 7.66
C ALA A 47 -8.69 -0.45 6.37
N VAL A 48 -8.61 0.22 5.22
CA VAL A 48 -8.69 -0.43 3.91
C VAL A 48 -7.50 -1.37 3.66
N ALA A 49 -6.28 -0.96 3.98
CA ALA A 49 -5.08 -1.78 3.84
C ALA A 49 -5.21 -3.12 4.58
N ARG A 50 -5.65 -3.10 5.85
CA ARG A 50 -5.93 -4.35 6.59
C ARG A 50 -7.00 -5.19 5.91
N ALA A 51 -8.10 -4.56 5.51
CA ALA A 51 -9.21 -5.26 4.86
C ALA A 51 -8.80 -5.96 3.56
N VAL A 52 -8.02 -5.31 2.69
CA VAL A 52 -7.59 -5.90 1.42
C VAL A 52 -6.56 -7.01 1.63
N LEU A 53 -5.66 -6.88 2.61
CA LEU A 53 -4.69 -7.92 2.96
C LEU A 53 -5.39 -9.16 3.52
N GLU A 54 -6.34 -8.99 4.45
CA GLU A 54 -7.20 -10.08 4.96
C GLU A 54 -8.00 -10.77 3.85
N ALA A 55 -8.32 -10.05 2.77
CA ALA A 55 -9.07 -10.58 1.64
C ALA A 55 -8.22 -11.25 0.55
N GLY A 56 -6.89 -11.24 0.69
CA GLY A 56 -5.97 -11.99 -0.18
C GLY A 56 -5.12 -11.13 -1.12
N ALA A 57 -4.96 -9.83 -0.84
CA ALA A 57 -3.85 -9.05 -1.39
C ALA A 57 -2.56 -9.35 -0.63
N GLU A 58 -1.43 -9.44 -1.32
CA GLU A 58 -0.12 -9.68 -0.71
C GLU A 58 0.75 -8.42 -0.64
N GLN A 59 0.42 -7.42 -1.46
CA GLN A 59 1.21 -6.18 -1.58
C GLN A 59 0.31 -4.95 -1.66
N LEU A 60 0.87 -3.79 -1.34
CA LEU A 60 0.18 -2.50 -1.47
C LEU A 60 0.94 -1.54 -2.38
N GLY A 61 0.21 -0.68 -3.08
CA GLY A 61 0.76 0.44 -3.85
C GLY A 61 0.34 1.79 -3.26
N VAL A 62 1.27 2.75 -3.16
CA VAL A 62 1.01 4.12 -2.68
C VAL A 62 1.64 5.16 -3.59
N ALA A 63 1.22 6.43 -3.50
CA ALA A 63 1.73 7.49 -4.36
C ALA A 63 3.07 8.08 -3.89
N CYS A 64 3.35 8.09 -2.59
CA CYS A 64 4.55 8.70 -2.03
C CYS A 64 5.05 8.00 -0.76
N VAL A 65 6.21 8.45 -0.28
CA VAL A 65 6.85 7.92 0.93
C VAL A 65 6.04 8.20 2.20
N ASP A 66 5.38 9.36 2.29
CA ASP A 66 4.57 9.70 3.47
C ASP A 66 3.38 8.75 3.64
N GLU A 67 2.73 8.36 2.54
CA GLU A 67 1.67 7.35 2.57
C GLU A 67 2.20 5.98 3.00
N ALA A 68 3.37 5.57 2.50
CA ALA A 68 4.03 4.34 2.94
C ALA A 68 4.35 4.38 4.44
N ALA A 69 4.91 5.50 4.93
CA ALA A 69 5.27 5.70 6.32
C ALA A 69 4.03 5.64 7.24
N ALA A 70 2.92 6.26 6.83
CA ALA A 70 1.66 6.19 7.57
C ALA A 70 1.15 4.75 7.73
N LEU A 71 1.24 3.93 6.67
CA LEU A 71 0.88 2.51 6.73
C LEU A 71 1.80 1.71 7.66
N ARG A 72 3.10 2.03 7.67
CA ARG A 72 4.08 1.41 8.58
C ARG A 72 3.79 1.73 10.04
N VAL A 73 3.50 3.00 10.36
CA VAL A 73 3.06 3.42 11.70
C VAL A 73 1.78 2.70 12.12
N ALA A 74 0.88 2.42 11.16
CA ALA A 74 -0.33 1.65 11.40
C ALA A 74 -0.13 0.12 11.51
N GLY A 75 1.13 -0.35 11.51
CA GLY A 75 1.49 -1.76 11.71
C GLY A 75 1.42 -2.63 10.46
N ILE A 76 1.27 -2.06 9.26
CA ILE A 76 1.30 -2.84 8.02
C ILE A 76 2.74 -3.24 7.69
N THR A 77 2.99 -4.54 7.52
CA THR A 77 4.33 -5.10 7.27
C THR A 77 4.53 -5.67 5.87
N CYS A 78 3.48 -5.83 5.07
CA CYS A 78 3.58 -6.34 3.70
C CYS A 78 4.48 -5.43 2.82
N PRO A 79 4.97 -5.92 1.67
CA PRO A 79 5.64 -5.07 0.69
C PRO A 79 4.74 -3.90 0.26
N ILE A 80 5.33 -2.70 0.18
CA ILE A 80 4.67 -1.49 -0.29
C ILE A 80 5.49 -0.92 -1.44
N LEU A 81 4.87 -0.79 -2.62
CA LEU A 81 5.45 -0.16 -3.79
C LEU A 81 5.01 1.30 -3.88
N ILE A 82 5.95 2.22 -4.12
CA ILE A 82 5.63 3.59 -4.52
C ILE A 82 5.40 3.58 -6.03
N VAL A 83 4.14 3.74 -6.45
CA VAL A 83 3.75 3.70 -7.87
C VAL A 83 3.91 5.05 -8.57
N GLY A 84 4.19 6.12 -7.81
CA GLY A 84 4.43 7.47 -8.32
C GLY A 84 5.90 7.75 -8.64
N LEU A 85 6.19 8.97 -9.09
CA LEU A 85 7.56 9.44 -9.33
C LEU A 85 8.31 9.56 -8.00
N ALA A 86 9.39 8.81 -7.85
CA ALA A 86 10.32 8.97 -6.74
C ALA A 86 11.36 10.04 -7.09
N PHE A 87 11.36 11.16 -6.38
CA PHE A 87 12.42 12.17 -6.52
C PHE A 87 13.62 11.82 -5.64
N PRO A 88 14.88 11.96 -6.12
CA PRO A 88 16.09 11.48 -5.42
C PRO A 88 16.30 11.99 -3.99
N LYS A 89 15.68 13.13 -3.64
CA LYS A 89 15.81 13.77 -2.31
C LYS A 89 14.64 13.48 -1.36
N ALA A 90 13.64 12.73 -1.80
CA ALA A 90 12.46 12.39 -1.00
C ALA A 90 12.60 11.02 -0.30
N SER A 91 13.81 10.50 -0.14
CA SER A 91 14.04 9.22 0.54
C SER A 91 13.95 9.39 2.06
N VAL A 92 12.92 8.80 2.65
CA VAL A 92 12.90 8.51 4.10
C VAL A 92 13.43 7.10 4.28
N GLU A 93 14.48 6.95 5.07
CA GLU A 93 14.97 5.64 5.49
C GLU A 93 13.97 5.04 6.48
N ILE A 94 13.10 4.16 5.99
CA ILE A 94 12.23 3.36 6.85
C ILE A 94 13.03 2.12 7.25
N LYS A 95 13.63 2.14 8.44
CA LYS A 95 14.38 1.00 8.99
C LYS A 95 13.37 -0.10 9.41
N PRO A 96 13.34 -1.27 8.75
CA PRO A 96 12.42 -2.34 9.15
C PRO A 96 12.86 -2.96 10.51
N PRO A 97 11.92 -3.49 11.32
CA PRO A 97 12.27 -4.30 12.48
C PRO A 97 13.05 -5.55 12.05
N ALA A 98 14.06 -5.90 12.86
CA ALA A 98 15.25 -6.66 12.48
C ALA A 98 15.07 -8.17 12.21
N SER A 99 13.88 -8.67 11.86
CA SER A 99 13.66 -10.13 11.78
C SER A 99 13.10 -10.68 10.48
N GLU A 100 12.71 -9.89 9.48
CA GLU A 100 12.19 -10.46 8.21
C GLU A 100 12.65 -9.67 6.98
N ASN A 101 13.20 -10.42 6.01
CA ASN A 101 13.60 -9.93 4.69
C ASN A 101 12.36 -9.40 3.92
N ALA A 102 12.05 -8.12 4.08
CA ALA A 102 11.12 -7.39 3.22
C ALA A 102 11.85 -6.21 2.55
N MET A 103 12.81 -6.52 1.68
CA MET A 103 13.29 -5.55 0.70
C MET A 103 12.44 -5.65 -0.57
N LEU A 104 11.58 -4.66 -0.81
CA LEU A 104 11.38 -4.16 -2.16
C LEU A 104 11.36 -2.63 -2.17
N LEU A 105 12.58 -2.10 -2.12
CA LEU A 105 12.98 -0.84 -2.75
C LEU A 105 14.19 -1.19 -3.61
N THR A 106 14.03 -1.25 -4.93
CA THR A 106 15.18 -1.13 -5.85
C THR A 106 14.77 -0.43 -7.13
N MET A 107 15.27 0.81 -7.25
CA MET A 107 15.67 1.40 -8.52
C MET A 107 16.78 0.55 -9.12
N ASN A 108 16.76 0.34 -10.44
CA ASN A 108 17.96 0.00 -11.19
C ASN A 108 18.14 1.08 -12.27
N MET A 109 19.07 2.00 -12.02
CA MET A 109 19.61 2.86 -13.06
C MET A 109 20.73 2.06 -13.72
N ALA A 110 20.54 1.58 -14.94
CA ALA A 110 21.69 1.41 -15.82
C ALA A 110 22.29 2.80 -15.98
N ALA A 111 23.53 2.99 -15.53
CA ALA A 111 24.26 4.22 -15.77
C ALA A 111 24.26 4.48 -17.28
N ASP A 112 23.68 5.61 -17.68
CA ASP A 112 23.86 6.13 -19.02
C ASP A 112 25.35 6.48 -19.15
N GLN A 113 26.08 5.71 -19.94
CA GLN A 113 27.41 6.08 -20.39
C GLN A 113 27.24 7.27 -21.33
N ALA A 114 27.47 8.48 -20.82
CA ALA A 114 27.70 9.66 -21.66
C ALA A 114 28.50 10.71 -20.89
N ALA A 115 29.83 10.53 -20.87
CA ALA A 115 30.89 11.54 -21.06
C ALA A 115 32.23 11.00 -20.53
#